data_AF-A0A350YM18-F1
#
_entry.id   AF-A0A350YM18-F1
#
_cell.length_a   1.000
_cell.length_b   1.000
_cell.length_c   1.000
_cell.angle_alpha   90.00
_cell.angle_beta   90.00
_cell.angle_gamma   90.00
#
_symmetry.space_group_name_H-M   'P 1'
#
loop_
_entity.id
_entity.type
_entity.pdbx_description
1 polymer ?
#
loop_
_entity_poly.entity_id
_entity_poly.type
_entity_poly.pdbx_seq_one_letter_code
_entity_poly.pdbx_strand_id
1 'polypeptide(L)'
;KKRYIGNFKKLILLCIHGSMKHFAKGLISEQEVMNNIANMMMEIYLSESMALRIEKLETIRGEVSVYRDILDVNIRETANLVRKEATDAICSFASGESLPSLVRAAEELTRVSFVNSKDARRRIADKLIEDNSYKF
;
A
#
# COMPACT_ATOMS: atom_id res chain seq x y z
N LYS A 1 6.03 -6.69 -8.47
CA LYS A 1 5.37 -5.74 -7.53
C LYS A 1 4.40 -4.76 -8.20
N LYS A 2 4.66 -4.31 -9.43
CA LYS A 2 3.77 -3.43 -10.23
C LYS A 2 2.28 -3.78 -10.19
N ARG A 3 1.93 -5.07 -10.28
CA ARG A 3 0.54 -5.55 -10.16
C ARG A 3 -0.11 -5.15 -8.83
N TYR A 4 0.59 -5.31 -7.70
CA TYR A 4 0.05 -4.98 -6.37
C TYR A 4 -0.19 -3.48 -6.24
N ILE A 5 0.79 -2.66 -6.64
CA ILE A 5 0.67 -1.19 -6.66
C ILE A 5 -0.51 -0.77 -7.55
N GLY A 6 -0.65 -1.36 -8.73
CA GLY A 6 -1.79 -1.11 -9.62
C GLY A 6 -3.14 -1.44 -8.98
N ASN A 7 -3.23 -2.52 -8.21
CA ASN A 7 -4.44 -2.87 -7.47
C ASN A 7 -4.73 -1.88 -6.34
N PHE A 8 -3.71 -1.44 -5.59
CA PHE A 8 -3.90 -0.44 -4.53
C PHE A 8 -4.42 0.89 -5.10
N LYS A 9 -3.88 1.32 -6.25
CA LYS A 9 -4.37 2.52 -6.97
C LYS A 9 -5.84 2.37 -7.40
N LYS A 10 -6.25 1.20 -7.88
CA LYS A 10 -7.67 0.93 -8.20
C LYS A 10 -8.56 1.05 -6.96
N LEU A 11 -8.08 0.60 -5.81
CA LEU A 11 -8.83 0.70 -4.56
C LEU A 11 -9.00 2.16 -4.10
N ILE A 12 -7.97 3.00 -4.25
CA ILE A 12 -8.11 4.46 -4.04
C ILE A 12 -9.20 5.03 -4.93
N LEU A 13 -9.18 4.71 -6.24
CA LEU A 13 -10.16 5.24 -7.18
C LEU A 13 -11.58 4.80 -6.80
N LEU A 14 -11.75 3.57 -6.32
CA LEU A 14 -13.02 3.07 -5.78
C LEU A 14 -13.48 3.88 -4.57
N CYS A 15 -12.61 4.11 -3.59
CA CYS A 15 -12.93 4.90 -2.40
C CYS A 15 -13.26 6.36 -2.73
N ILE A 16 -12.49 6.99 -3.63
CA ILE A 16 -12.76 8.36 -4.10
C ILE A 16 -14.13 8.42 -4.78
N HIS A 17 -14.39 7.52 -5.73
CA HIS A 17 -15.66 7.52 -6.46
C HIS A 17 -16.86 7.28 -5.53
N GLY A 18 -16.74 6.31 -4.60
CA GLY A 18 -17.78 6.01 -3.61
C GLY A 18 -18.07 7.19 -2.69
N SER A 19 -17.02 7.80 -2.14
CA SER A 19 -17.13 8.95 -1.24
C SER A 19 -17.72 10.17 -1.94
N MET A 20 -17.26 10.49 -3.16
CA MET A 20 -17.82 11.58 -3.97
C MET A 20 -19.29 11.35 -4.31
N LYS A 21 -19.69 10.11 -4.62
CA LYS A 21 -21.09 9.79 -4.95
C LYS A 21 -22.01 9.92 -3.74
N HIS A 22 -21.53 9.54 -2.55
CA HIS A 22 -22.33 9.56 -1.32
C HIS A 22 -22.42 10.97 -0.71
N PHE A 23 -21.27 11.62 -0.47
CA PHE A 23 -21.21 12.90 0.22
C PHE A 23 -21.37 14.10 -0.73
N ALA A 24 -21.17 13.91 -2.02
CA ALA A 24 -21.25 14.96 -3.04
C ALA A 24 -20.44 16.22 -2.65
N LYS A 25 -21.10 17.38 -2.57
CA LYS A 25 -20.46 18.65 -2.17
C LYS A 25 -20.02 18.67 -0.70
N GLY A 26 -20.56 17.78 0.14
CA GLY A 26 -20.24 17.68 1.56
C GLY A 26 -18.94 16.93 1.86
N LEU A 27 -18.32 16.27 0.88
CA LEU A 27 -17.10 15.47 1.09
C LEU A 27 -15.96 16.27 1.75
N ILE A 28 -15.86 17.57 1.48
CA ILE A 28 -14.83 18.44 2.05
C ILE A 28 -14.96 18.55 3.58
N SER A 29 -16.16 18.32 4.13
CA SER A 29 -16.39 18.31 5.58
C SER A 29 -16.06 16.95 6.22
N GLU A 30 -15.98 15.88 5.44
CA GLU A 30 -15.68 14.51 5.89
C GLU A 30 -14.16 14.27 5.94
N GLN A 31 -13.51 14.95 6.88
CA GLN A 31 -12.05 14.96 6.99
C GLN A 31 -11.46 13.57 7.26
N GLU A 32 -12.18 12.73 8.01
CA GLU A 32 -11.78 11.37 8.33
C GLU A 32 -11.67 10.50 7.08
N VAL A 33 -12.68 10.57 6.19
CA VAL A 33 -12.71 9.84 4.92
C VAL A 33 -11.60 10.33 3.99
N MET A 34 -11.42 11.65 3.91
CA MET A 34 -10.33 12.24 3.13
C MET A 34 -8.96 11.82 3.67
N ASN A 35 -8.79 11.77 4.99
CA ASN A 35 -7.56 11.34 5.62
C ASN A 35 -7.26 9.86 5.33
N ASN A 36 -8.28 8.98 5.34
CA ASN A 36 -8.09 7.59 4.95
C ASN A 36 -7.56 7.48 3.51
N ILE A 37 -8.15 8.24 2.58
CA ILE A 37 -7.73 8.25 1.18
C ILE A 37 -6.31 8.81 1.03
N ALA A 38 -5.99 9.90 1.73
CA ALA A 38 -4.67 10.51 1.72
C ALA A 38 -3.59 9.55 2.27
N ASN A 39 -3.87 8.84 3.36
CA ASN A 39 -2.97 7.83 3.94
C ASN A 39 -2.66 6.72 2.92
N MET A 40 -3.68 6.20 2.23
CA MET A 40 -3.47 5.23 1.15
C MET A 40 -2.59 5.80 0.04
N MET A 41 -2.84 7.03 -0.40
CA MET A 41 -2.06 7.68 -1.47
C MET A 41 -0.58 7.81 -1.10
N MET A 42 -0.28 8.25 0.13
CA MET A 42 1.09 8.41 0.62
C MET A 42 1.85 7.09 0.63
N GLU A 43 1.24 6.03 1.17
CA GLU A 43 1.87 4.72 1.28
C GLU A 43 2.11 4.06 -0.08
N ILE A 44 1.16 4.22 -1.01
CA ILE A 44 1.31 3.70 -2.37
C ILE A 44 2.38 4.47 -3.12
N TYR A 45 2.46 5.79 -2.93
CA TYR A 45 3.53 6.61 -3.52
C TYR A 45 4.90 6.12 -3.05
N LEU A 46 5.08 5.93 -1.74
CA LEU A 46 6.32 5.38 -1.16
C LEU A 46 6.66 4.00 -1.76
N SER A 47 5.69 3.08 -1.76
CA SER A 47 5.83 1.75 -2.35
C SER A 47 6.24 1.78 -3.83
N GLU A 48 5.63 2.66 -4.61
CA GLU A 48 5.91 2.79 -6.04
C GLU A 48 7.28 3.40 -6.30
N SER A 49 7.63 4.49 -5.62
CA SER A 49 8.95 5.11 -5.71
C SER A 49 10.06 4.12 -5.36
N MET A 50 9.86 3.32 -4.31
CA MET A 50 10.80 2.28 -3.90
C MET A 50 10.92 1.18 -4.96
N ALA A 51 9.79 0.68 -5.48
CA ALA A 51 9.77 -0.34 -6.52
C ALA A 51 10.51 0.10 -7.79
N LEU A 52 10.27 1.34 -8.24
CA LEU A 52 10.92 1.91 -9.42
C LEU A 52 12.42 2.14 -9.19
N ARG A 53 12.82 2.58 -8.00
CA ARG A 53 14.24 2.74 -7.63
C ARG A 53 14.97 1.39 -7.67
N ILE A 54 14.36 0.34 -7.14
CA ILE A 54 14.97 -0.99 -7.09
C ILE A 54 15.03 -1.60 -8.49
N GLU A 55 13.98 -1.47 -9.29
CA GLU A 55 14.01 -1.88 -10.70
C GLU A 55 15.15 -1.21 -11.46
N LYS A 56 15.33 0.10 -11.27
CA LYS A 56 16.47 0.83 -11.85
C LYS A 56 17.82 0.38 -11.31
N LEU A 57 17.92 0.04 -10.02
CA LEU A 57 19.17 -0.43 -9.43
C LEU A 57 19.55 -1.81 -9.99
N GLU A 58 18.56 -2.67 -10.21
CA GLU A 58 18.75 -4.00 -10.79
C GLU A 58 19.30 -3.94 -12.22
N THR A 59 18.89 -2.95 -13.01
CA THR A 59 19.45 -2.77 -14.37
C THR A 59 20.91 -2.31 -14.36
N ILE A 60 21.39 -1.71 -13.27
CA ILE A 60 22.76 -1.17 -13.16
C ILE A 60 23.71 -2.17 -12.49
N ARG A 61 23.26 -2.85 -11.42
CA ARG A 61 24.11 -3.66 -10.54
C ARG A 61 23.79 -5.16 -10.57
N GLY A 62 22.77 -5.57 -11.32
CA GLY A 62 22.25 -6.93 -11.24
C GLY A 62 21.42 -7.15 -9.98
N GLU A 63 21.39 -8.38 -9.47
CA GLU A 63 20.52 -8.74 -8.35
C GLU A 63 20.90 -8.01 -7.04
N VAL A 64 19.90 -7.35 -6.43
CA VAL A 64 20.05 -6.59 -5.18
C VAL A 64 19.13 -7.14 -4.08
N SER A 65 19.52 -8.29 -3.53
CA SER A 65 18.69 -9.09 -2.61
C SER A 65 18.16 -8.32 -1.39
N VAL A 66 19.01 -7.56 -0.70
CA VAL A 66 18.60 -6.78 0.49
C VAL A 66 17.57 -5.70 0.12
N TYR A 67 17.71 -5.08 -1.05
CA TYR A 67 16.74 -4.09 -1.51
C TYR A 67 15.39 -4.74 -1.84
N ARG A 68 15.39 -5.95 -2.42
CA ARG A 68 14.17 -6.74 -2.62
C ARG A 68 13.50 -7.09 -1.30
N ASP A 69 14.26 -7.46 -0.27
CA ASP A 69 13.73 -7.70 1.08
C ASP A 69 13.04 -6.45 1.65
N ILE A 70 13.65 -5.26 1.49
CA ILE A 70 13.05 -3.99 1.91
C ILE A 70 11.71 -3.77 1.19
N LEU A 71 11.68 -3.95 -0.13
CA LEU A 71 10.46 -3.79 -0.93
C LEU A 71 9.38 -4.82 -0.59
N ASP A 72 9.78 -6.05 -0.30
CA ASP A 72 8.86 -7.13 0.06
C ASP A 72 8.16 -6.83 1.40
N VAL A 73 8.92 -6.39 2.39
CA VAL A 73 8.38 -5.95 3.69
C VAL A 73 7.47 -4.74 3.50
N ASN A 74 7.94 -3.71 2.79
CA ASN A 74 7.16 -2.48 2.56
C ASN A 74 5.82 -2.76 1.87
N ILE A 75 5.81 -3.52 0.76
CA ILE A 75 4.56 -3.85 0.05
C ILE A 75 3.60 -4.64 0.92
N ARG A 76 4.11 -5.53 1.77
CA ARG A 76 3.29 -6.34 2.70
C ARG A 76 2.62 -5.45 3.75
N GLU A 77 3.32 -4.44 4.25
CA GLU A 77 2.81 -3.46 5.23
C GLU A 77 1.83 -2.49 4.58
N THR A 78 2.20 -1.90 3.45
CA THR A 78 1.32 -1.02 2.66
C THR A 78 0.02 -1.72 2.31
N ALA A 79 0.04 -3.00 1.96
CA ALA A 79 -1.18 -3.78 1.70
C ALA A 79 -2.12 -3.86 2.92
N ASN A 80 -1.59 -3.99 4.14
CA ASN A 80 -2.40 -4.01 5.36
C ASN A 80 -3.00 -2.64 5.66
N LEU A 81 -2.17 -1.60 5.58
CA LEU A 81 -2.61 -0.24 5.83
C LEU A 81 -3.69 0.16 4.83
N VAL A 82 -3.45 -0.06 3.54
CA VAL A 82 -4.42 0.24 2.48
C VAL A 82 -5.72 -0.55 2.68
N ARG A 83 -5.67 -1.82 3.10
CA ARG A 83 -6.88 -2.59 3.41
C ARG A 83 -7.68 -1.95 4.53
N LYS A 84 -7.02 -1.58 5.62
CA LYS A 84 -7.65 -0.99 6.80
C LYS A 84 -8.26 0.37 6.47
N GLU A 85 -7.47 1.28 5.89
CA GLU A 85 -7.94 2.63 5.53
C GLU A 85 -9.06 2.60 4.48
N ALA A 86 -8.98 1.71 3.48
CA ALA A 86 -10.05 1.54 2.50
C ALA A 86 -11.33 1.01 3.12
N THR A 87 -11.23 0.04 4.04
CA THR A 87 -12.39 -0.54 4.72
C THR A 87 -13.08 0.50 5.59
N ASP A 88 -12.31 1.28 6.36
CA ASP A 88 -12.83 2.38 7.17
C ASP A 88 -13.56 3.41 6.29
N ALA A 89 -12.96 3.84 5.18
CA ALA A 89 -13.58 4.77 4.24
C ALA A 89 -14.86 4.18 3.61
N ILE A 90 -14.85 2.92 3.18
CA ILE A 90 -16.01 2.23 2.58
C ILE A 90 -17.18 2.18 3.56
N CYS A 91 -16.92 1.86 4.83
CA CYS A 91 -17.95 1.82 5.86
C CYS A 91 -18.61 3.19 6.13
N SER A 92 -17.93 4.29 5.77
CA SER A 92 -18.47 5.65 5.92
C SER A 92 -19.44 6.05 4.80
N PHE A 93 -19.36 5.44 3.61
CA PHE A 93 -20.20 5.83 2.46
C PHE A 93 -21.08 4.71 1.89
N ALA A 94 -20.88 3.46 2.32
CA ALA A 94 -21.62 2.29 1.84
C ALA A 94 -22.38 1.61 2.98
N SER A 95 -23.60 1.17 2.67
CA SER A 95 -24.46 0.44 3.62
C SER A 95 -25.31 -0.60 2.89
N GLY A 96 -25.98 -1.45 3.66
CA GLY A 96 -26.88 -2.48 3.15
C GLY A 96 -26.17 -3.48 2.22
N GLU A 97 -26.80 -3.81 1.10
CA GLU A 97 -26.32 -4.83 0.16
C GLU A 97 -25.00 -4.49 -0.54
N SER A 98 -24.68 -3.20 -0.66
CA SER A 98 -23.47 -2.74 -1.35
C SER A 98 -22.20 -2.95 -0.50
N LEU A 99 -22.30 -2.83 0.82
CA LEU A 99 -21.16 -2.84 1.73
C LEU A 99 -20.32 -4.13 1.65
N PRO A 100 -20.90 -5.34 1.75
CA PRO A 100 -20.12 -6.58 1.68
C PRO A 100 -19.37 -6.75 0.35
N SER A 101 -19.91 -6.23 -0.76
CA SER A 101 -19.23 -6.31 -2.06
C SER A 101 -18.00 -5.41 -2.13
N LEU A 102 -18.07 -4.20 -1.58
CA LEU A 102 -16.98 -3.24 -1.57
C LEU A 102 -15.86 -3.65 -0.62
N VAL A 103 -16.22 -4.17 0.56
CA VAL A 103 -15.24 -4.72 1.51
C VAL A 103 -14.47 -5.89 0.89
N ARG A 104 -15.16 -6.83 0.23
CA ARG A 104 -14.48 -7.92 -0.50
C ARG A 104 -13.56 -7.41 -1.61
N ALA A 105 -13.96 -6.36 -2.33
CA ALA A 105 -13.08 -5.74 -3.32
C ALA A 105 -11.80 -5.17 -2.69
N ALA A 106 -11.91 -4.56 -1.50
CA ALA A 106 -10.76 -4.08 -0.74
C ALA A 106 -9.82 -5.23 -0.34
N GLU A 107 -10.36 -6.35 0.15
CA GLU A 107 -9.59 -7.55 0.49
C GLU A 107 -8.84 -8.13 -0.72
N GLU A 108 -9.53 -8.29 -1.86
CA GLU A 108 -8.96 -8.84 -3.09
C GLU A 108 -7.89 -7.93 -3.70
N LEU A 109 -8.14 -6.62 -3.77
CA LEU A 109 -7.19 -5.64 -4.32
C LEU A 109 -5.95 -5.48 -3.43
N THR A 110 -6.07 -5.78 -2.14
CA THR A 110 -4.94 -5.73 -1.19
C THR A 110 -4.28 -7.08 -0.98
N ARG A 111 -4.71 -8.14 -1.68
CA ARG A 111 -4.10 -9.46 -1.55
C ARG A 111 -2.70 -9.47 -2.15
N VAL A 112 -1.73 -9.73 -1.29
CA VAL A 112 -0.31 -9.86 -1.64
C VAL A 112 0.23 -11.20 -1.18
N SER A 113 1.32 -11.66 -1.81
CA SER A 113 2.04 -12.86 -1.40
C SER A 113 2.52 -12.76 0.05
N PHE A 114 2.53 -13.87 0.76
CA PHE A 114 3.11 -13.94 2.10
C PHE A 114 4.61 -13.64 2.05
N VAL A 115 5.07 -12.85 3.01
CA VAL A 115 6.47 -12.49 3.19
C VAL A 115 6.81 -12.86 4.63
N ASN A 116 7.91 -13.60 4.82
CA ASN A 116 8.47 -13.81 6.14
C ASN A 116 9.23 -12.55 6.57
N SER A 117 8.47 -11.55 7.07
CA SER A 117 9.02 -10.26 7.46
C SER A 117 10.08 -10.36 8.54
N LYS A 118 10.04 -11.40 9.39
CA LYS A 118 11.04 -11.63 10.44
C LYS A 118 12.41 -11.92 9.82
N ASP A 119 12.50 -12.87 8.89
CA ASP A 119 13.78 -13.21 8.26
C ASP A 119 14.25 -12.15 7.28
N ALA A 120 13.33 -11.49 6.55
CA ALA A 120 13.68 -10.36 5.69
C ALA A 120 14.27 -9.19 6.50
N ARG A 121 13.64 -8.79 7.61
CA ARG A 121 14.16 -7.74 8.49
C ARG A 121 15.50 -8.09 9.13
N ARG A 122 15.75 -9.37 9.44
CA ARG A 122 17.07 -9.83 9.92
C ARG A 122 18.14 -9.63 8.87
N ARG A 123 17.93 -10.06 7.62
CA ARG A 123 18.89 -9.83 6.53
C ARG A 123 19.18 -8.34 6.29
N ILE A 124 18.15 -7.49 6.38
CA ILE A 124 18.31 -6.03 6.29
C ILE A 124 19.15 -5.50 7.45
N ALA A 125 18.88 -5.96 8.68
CA ALA A 125 19.62 -5.55 9.88
C ALA A 125 21.08 -6.02 9.82
N ASP A 126 21.34 -7.27 9.43
CA ASP A 126 22.68 -7.83 9.28
C ASP A 126 23.51 -6.98 8.30
N LYS A 127 22.89 -6.52 7.20
CA LYS A 127 23.56 -5.64 6.24
C LYS A 127 23.91 -4.28 6.83
N LEU A 128 22.98 -3.66 7.57
CA LEU A 128 23.22 -2.38 8.23
C LEU A 128 24.27 -2.46 9.33
N ILE A 129 24.32 -3.59 10.07
CA ILE A 129 25.33 -3.86 11.10
C ILE A 129 26.71 -3.99 10.47
N GLU A 130 26.84 -4.75 9.38
CA GLU A 130 28.08 -4.90 8.61
C GLU A 130 28.58 -3.53 8.10
N ASP A 131 27.68 -2.70 7.58
CA ASP A 131 28.02 -1.39 7.01
C ASP A 131 28.27 -0.32 8.10
N ASN A 132 27.84 -0.57 9.34
CA ASN A 132 27.82 0.33 10.50
C ASN A 132 27.32 1.76 10.20
N SER A 133 26.43 1.87 9.21
CA SER A 133 25.88 3.13 8.70
C SER A 133 24.72 2.84 7.74
N TYR A 134 23.85 3.82 7.53
CA TYR A 134 22.80 3.72 6.51
C TYR A 134 23.39 3.90 5.11
N LYS A 135 23.65 2.79 4.39
CA LYS A 135 24.27 2.75 3.05
C LYS A 135 23.37 2.09 1.99
N PHE A 136 22.18 2.64 1.78
CA PHE A 136 21.23 2.18 0.75
C PHE A 136 20.98 3.19 -0.39
#